data_AF-A0A4Q9KQA9-F1
#
_entry.id   AF-A0A4Q9KQA9-F1
#
_cell.length_a   1.000
_cell.length_b   1.000
_cell.length_c   1.000
_cell.angle_alpha   90.00
_cell.angle_beta   90.00
_cell.angle_gamma   90.00
#
_symmetry.space_group_name_H-M   'P 1'
#
loop_
_entity.id
_entity.type
_entity.pdbx_description
1 polymer ?
#
loop_
_entity_poly.entity_id
_entity_poly.type
_entity_poly.pdbx_seq_one_letter_code
_entity_poly.pdbx_strand_id
1 'polypeptide(L)'
;MNFLFYFAIVLSSITEKKAEKVKYEGISDKKYAEIKGGIIHNTGILLRASADKGGSVHFNERNEYDEWSFEVHFKDMDLSFPSNGGLYVWYTDDSVEEGNFNGGSGKFVGLMAGIEFLGKSVDLVLGHNKGD
;
A
#
# COMPACT_ATOMS: atom_id res chain seq x y z
N MET A 1 48.96 16.13 -14.49
CA MET A 1 47.71 16.88 -14.67
C MET A 1 46.61 16.06 -14.02
N ASN A 2 46.37 16.26 -12.72
CA ASN A 2 45.37 15.52 -11.94
C ASN A 2 44.19 16.44 -11.68
N PHE A 3 43.05 16.15 -12.28
CA PHE A 3 41.79 16.82 -12.01
C PHE A 3 41.10 16.06 -10.87
N LEU A 4 41.17 16.60 -9.65
CA LEU A 4 40.35 16.11 -8.54
C LEU A 4 38.90 16.52 -8.80
N PHE A 5 38.04 15.55 -9.10
CA PHE A 5 36.59 15.69 -8.99
C PHE A 5 36.22 15.70 -7.51
N TYR A 6 35.89 16.86 -6.97
CA TYR A 6 35.26 16.97 -5.65
C TYR A 6 33.80 16.49 -5.75
N PHE A 7 33.53 15.33 -5.16
CA PHE A 7 32.16 14.86 -4.89
C PHE A 7 31.60 15.68 -3.72
N ALA A 8 30.82 16.72 -4.02
CA ALA A 8 30.02 17.41 -3.02
C ALA A 8 28.70 16.63 -2.84
N ILE A 9 28.71 15.57 -2.03
CA ILE A 9 27.46 15.05 -1.47
C ILE A 9 27.07 16.04 -0.38
N VAL A 10 26.27 17.03 -0.77
CA VAL A 10 25.56 17.86 0.21
C VAL A 10 24.68 16.89 1.00
N LEU A 11 24.91 16.82 2.32
CA LEU A 11 24.03 16.19 3.29
C LEU A 11 22.69 16.93 3.27
N SER A 12 21.87 16.72 2.24
CA SER A 12 20.51 17.22 2.19
C SER A 12 19.69 16.37 3.16
N SER A 13 19.41 16.93 4.35
CA SER A 13 18.39 16.37 5.22
C SER A 13 17.03 16.55 4.54
N ILE A 14 16.47 15.48 3.99
CA ILE A 14 15.09 15.48 3.50
C ILE A 14 14.19 15.61 4.73
N THR A 15 13.36 16.66 4.75
CA THR A 15 12.35 16.83 5.79
C THR A 15 11.00 16.41 5.21
N GLU A 16 10.56 15.22 5.58
CA GLU A 16 9.24 14.73 5.18
C GLU A 16 8.13 15.40 5.99
N LYS A 17 7.01 15.68 5.34
CA LYS A 17 5.79 16.19 5.98
C LYS A 17 4.68 15.19 5.74
N LYS A 18 3.92 14.88 6.79
CA LYS A 18 2.75 14.00 6.66
C LYS A 18 1.71 14.65 5.74
N ALA A 19 1.19 13.87 4.79
CA ALA A 19 0.04 14.27 3.99
C ALA A 19 -1.21 14.41 4.88
N GLU A 20 -1.97 15.48 4.71
CA GLU A 20 -3.16 15.73 5.56
C GLU A 20 -4.39 14.94 5.12
N LYS A 21 -4.46 14.58 3.84
CA LYS A 21 -5.64 14.00 3.18
C LYS A 21 -5.47 12.55 2.70
N VAL A 22 -4.24 12.08 2.54
CA VAL A 22 -3.92 10.70 2.14
C VAL A 22 -3.30 10.01 3.35
N LYS A 23 -4.15 9.69 4.33
CA LYS A 23 -3.73 9.06 5.59
C LYS A 23 -4.87 8.30 6.24
N TYR A 24 -4.50 7.32 7.06
CA TYR A 24 -5.41 6.67 7.98
C TYR A 24 -4.64 6.23 9.23
N GLU A 25 -4.72 7.03 10.30
CA GLU A 25 -4.10 6.69 11.59
C GLU A 25 -5.14 6.21 12.62
N GLY A 26 -6.43 6.40 12.34
CA GLY A 26 -7.52 5.96 13.21
C GLY A 26 -8.88 6.46 12.75
N ILE A 27 -9.90 6.23 13.58
CA ILE A 27 -11.31 6.47 13.21
C ILE A 27 -11.62 7.94 12.85
N SER A 28 -10.85 8.90 13.37
CA SER A 28 -10.96 10.33 13.04
C SER A 28 -10.67 10.62 11.56
N ASP A 29 -9.89 9.76 10.90
CA ASP A 29 -9.49 9.90 9.51
C ASP A 29 -10.43 9.17 8.54
N LYS A 30 -11.54 8.58 9.03
CA LYS A 30 -12.51 7.86 8.20
C LYS A 30 -13.11 8.72 7.06
N LYS A 31 -13.08 10.05 7.17
CA LYS A 31 -13.48 10.95 6.07
C LYS A 31 -12.53 10.92 4.87
N TYR A 32 -11.28 10.52 5.08
CA TYR A 32 -10.23 10.49 4.07
C TYR A 32 -10.07 9.11 3.42
N ALA A 33 -10.71 8.07 3.98
CA ALA A 33 -10.60 6.73 3.45
C ALA A 33 -11.90 5.93 3.55
N GLU A 34 -12.24 5.22 2.47
CA GLU A 34 -13.28 4.22 2.43
C GLU A 34 -12.70 2.84 2.76
N ILE A 35 -13.38 2.09 3.61
CA ILE A 35 -12.97 0.72 3.99
C ILE A 35 -14.02 -0.24 3.43
N LYS A 36 -13.59 -1.13 2.53
CA LYS A 36 -14.46 -2.14 1.90
C LYS A 36 -14.06 -3.53 2.40
N GLY A 37 -15.03 -4.33 2.82
CA GLY A 37 -14.79 -5.70 3.31
C GLY A 37 -14.04 -5.84 4.63
N GLY A 38 -13.35 -4.80 5.10
CA GLY A 38 -12.65 -4.77 6.39
C GLY A 38 -13.54 -4.37 7.57
N ILE A 39 -13.12 -4.74 8.78
CA ILE A 39 -13.81 -4.40 10.04
C ILE A 39 -12.98 -3.37 10.80
N ILE A 40 -13.58 -2.22 11.11
CA ILE A 40 -12.94 -1.16 11.89
C ILE A 40 -12.97 -1.53 13.37
N HIS A 41 -11.81 -1.51 14.02
CA HIS A 41 -11.65 -1.60 15.46
C HIS A 41 -10.99 -0.33 16.02
N ASN A 42 -11.01 -0.17 17.34
CA ASN A 42 -10.39 0.98 18.00
C ASN A 42 -8.86 1.03 17.82
N THR A 43 -8.23 -0.10 17.47
CA THR A 43 -6.78 -0.27 17.38
C THR A 43 -6.27 -0.46 15.95
N GLY A 44 -7.15 -0.39 14.93
CA GLY A 44 -6.79 -0.60 13.53
C GLY A 44 -7.93 -1.15 12.69
N ILE A 45 -7.59 -1.66 11.50
CA ILE A 45 -8.54 -2.29 10.58
C ILE A 45 -8.19 -3.76 10.46
N LEU A 46 -9.17 -4.63 10.71
CA LEU A 46 -9.07 -6.04 10.31
C LEU A 46 -9.40 -6.14 8.82
N LEU A 47 -8.37 -6.19 7.97
CA LEU A 47 -8.53 -6.23 6.52
C LEU A 47 -9.03 -7.58 6.02
N ARG A 48 -8.66 -8.69 6.66
CA ARG A 48 -9.13 -10.03 6.28
C ARG A 48 -10.04 -10.59 7.36
N ALA A 49 -11.34 -10.46 7.17
CA ALA A 49 -12.35 -10.99 8.10
C ALA A 49 -12.68 -12.47 7.87
N SER A 50 -12.34 -13.03 6.69
CA SER A 50 -12.54 -14.45 6.38
C SER A 50 -11.43 -15.00 5.47
N ALA A 51 -11.35 -16.33 5.36
CA ALA A 51 -10.41 -16.99 4.46
C ALA A 51 -10.65 -16.65 2.99
N ASP A 52 -11.90 -16.44 2.60
CA ASP A 52 -12.29 -16.30 1.19
C ASP A 52 -12.39 -14.85 0.71
N LYS A 53 -12.38 -13.87 1.63
CA LYS A 53 -12.54 -12.46 1.28
C LYS A 53 -11.58 -11.55 2.06
N GLY A 54 -10.81 -10.77 1.30
CA GLY A 54 -10.02 -9.66 1.80
C GLY A 54 -10.83 -8.36 1.81
N GLY A 55 -10.22 -7.33 2.38
CA GLY A 55 -10.74 -5.98 2.45
C GLY A 55 -9.68 -4.99 2.01
N SER A 56 -10.13 -3.79 1.67
CA SER A 56 -9.29 -2.73 1.12
C SER A 56 -9.56 -1.41 1.83
N VAL A 57 -8.56 -0.54 1.77
CA VAL A 57 -8.63 0.85 2.19
C VAL A 57 -8.38 1.71 0.95
N HIS A 58 -9.35 2.52 0.58
CA HIS A 58 -9.27 3.45 -0.55
C HIS A 58 -9.16 4.86 -0.01
N PHE A 59 -8.12 5.59 -0.36
CA PHE A 59 -8.04 7.01 -0.02
C PHE A 59 -8.92 7.81 -0.99
N ASN A 60 -9.75 8.69 -0.44
CA ASN A 60 -10.76 9.43 -1.21
C ASN A 60 -10.15 10.57 -2.03
N GLU A 61 -8.98 11.04 -1.63
CA GLU A 61 -8.29 12.18 -2.23
C GLU A 61 -7.08 11.68 -3.02
N ARG A 62 -6.86 12.25 -4.21
CA ARG A 62 -5.67 11.97 -5.02
C ARG A 62 -4.44 12.50 -4.29
N ASN A 63 -3.33 11.77 -4.37
CA ASN A 63 -2.04 12.31 -3.97
C ASN A 63 -1.59 13.41 -4.94
N GLU A 64 -1.39 14.63 -4.43
CA GLU A 64 -0.99 15.82 -5.20
C GLU A 64 0.53 16.05 -5.22
N TYR A 65 1.31 15.20 -4.53
CA TYR A 65 2.75 15.38 -4.39
C TYR A 65 3.53 14.53 -5.40
N ASP A 66 4.49 15.15 -6.10
CA ASP A 66 5.40 14.47 -7.03
C ASP A 66 6.39 13.54 -6.31
N GLU A 67 6.90 13.97 -5.15
CA GLU A 67 7.78 13.19 -4.29
C GLU A 67 7.04 12.83 -3.00
N TRP A 68 6.96 11.53 -2.70
CA TRP A 68 6.27 11.03 -1.52
C TRP A 68 6.82 9.68 -1.07
N SER A 69 6.60 9.39 0.21
CA SER A 69 6.80 8.09 0.84
C SER A 69 5.45 7.61 1.37
N PHE A 70 5.24 6.30 1.39
CA PHE A 70 4.06 5.70 2.01
C PHE A 70 4.49 4.57 2.91
N GLU A 71 3.94 4.56 4.12
CA GLU A 71 4.26 3.60 5.14
C GLU A 71 2.98 2.92 5.60
N VAL A 72 2.98 1.59 5.62
CA VAL A 72 1.87 0.79 6.12
C VAL A 72 2.35 -0.08 7.28
N HIS A 73 1.64 0.00 8.39
CA HIS A 73 1.90 -0.79 9.58
C HIS A 73 0.84 -1.87 9.68
N PHE A 74 1.25 -3.14 9.63
CA PHE A 74 0.37 -4.27 9.83
C PHE A 74 0.95 -5.21 10.90
N LYS A 75 0.08 -5.95 11.54
CA LYS A 75 0.40 -6.90 12.60
C LYS A 75 -0.61 -8.05 12.57
N ASP A 76 -0.37 -9.07 13.40
CA ASP A 76 -1.33 -10.15 13.64
C ASP A 76 -1.77 -10.87 12.36
N MET A 77 -0.82 -11.22 11.50
CA MET A 77 -1.09 -12.04 10.32
C MET A 77 -1.45 -13.47 10.73
N ASP A 78 -2.74 -13.78 10.72
CA ASP A 78 -3.25 -15.12 10.96
C ASP A 78 -3.43 -15.88 9.64
N LEU A 79 -2.33 -16.48 9.17
CA LEU A 79 -2.31 -17.35 8.00
C LEU A 79 -1.93 -18.76 8.44
N SER A 80 -2.92 -19.65 8.53
CA SER A 80 -2.66 -21.07 8.81
C SER A 80 -2.29 -21.80 7.53
N PHE A 81 -1.19 -22.55 7.52
CA PHE A 81 -0.85 -23.40 6.35
C PHE A 81 -2.03 -24.34 6.00
N PRO A 82 -2.41 -24.50 4.72
CA PRO A 82 -1.76 -24.02 3.48
C PRO A 82 -2.34 -22.70 2.92
N SER A 83 -2.91 -21.85 3.77
CA SER A 83 -3.53 -20.58 3.34
C SER A 83 -2.50 -19.66 2.68
N ASN A 84 -2.93 -19.01 1.61
CA ASN A 84 -2.22 -17.91 0.99
C ASN A 84 -2.90 -16.58 1.39
N GLY A 85 -2.12 -15.51 1.44
CA GLY A 85 -2.60 -14.17 1.70
C GLY A 85 -1.52 -13.14 1.40
N GLY A 86 -1.91 -11.88 1.31
CA GLY A 86 -0.96 -10.80 1.07
C GLY A 86 -1.51 -9.44 1.46
N LEU A 87 -0.61 -8.49 1.58
CA LEU A 87 -0.91 -7.07 1.74
C LEU A 87 -0.33 -6.33 0.54
N TYR A 88 -1.16 -5.54 -0.13
CA TYR A 88 -0.80 -4.84 -1.35
C TYR A 88 -1.13 -3.36 -1.23
N VAL A 89 -0.19 -2.52 -1.64
CA VAL A 89 -0.35 -1.08 -1.80
C VAL A 89 -0.44 -0.79 -3.28
N TRP A 90 -1.50 -0.07 -3.65
CA TRP A 90 -1.79 0.31 -5.02
C TRP A 90 -1.62 1.82 -5.15
N TYR A 91 -0.81 2.25 -6.13
CA TYR A 91 -0.67 3.64 -6.53
C TYR A 91 -1.04 3.75 -8.00
N THR A 92 -2.30 4.13 -8.23
CA THR A 92 -2.94 4.07 -9.54
C THR A 92 -3.64 5.39 -9.87
N ASP A 93 -3.90 5.62 -11.15
CA ASP A 93 -4.59 6.84 -11.61
C ASP A 93 -6.03 6.91 -11.09
N ASP A 94 -6.73 5.76 -11.10
CA ASP A 94 -8.09 5.58 -10.59
C ASP A 94 -8.11 4.54 -9.46
N SER A 95 -9.18 4.55 -8.66
CA SER A 95 -9.41 3.50 -7.66
C SER A 95 -9.50 2.12 -8.33
N VAL A 96 -8.73 1.17 -7.81
CA VAL A 96 -8.73 -0.21 -8.30
C VAL A 96 -10.05 -0.89 -7.91
N GLU A 97 -10.75 -1.45 -8.90
CA GLU A 97 -11.93 -2.28 -8.65
C GLU A 97 -11.54 -3.60 -7.98
N GLU A 98 -12.44 -4.21 -7.19
CA GLU A 98 -12.20 -5.54 -6.62
C GLU A 98 -12.01 -6.58 -7.74
N GLY A 99 -11.06 -7.50 -7.57
CA GLY A 99 -10.81 -8.53 -8.58
C GLY A 99 -9.87 -9.63 -8.13
N ASN A 100 -9.57 -10.54 -9.06
CA ASN A 100 -8.79 -11.75 -8.79
C ASN A 100 -7.26 -11.54 -8.77
N PHE A 101 -6.79 -10.33 -9.08
CA PHE A 101 -5.37 -10.00 -9.07
C PHE A 101 -5.03 -9.29 -7.76
N ASN A 102 -4.67 -10.07 -6.74
CA ASN A 102 -4.21 -9.56 -5.44
C ASN A 102 -5.24 -8.65 -4.75
N GLY A 103 -6.52 -9.02 -4.87
CA GLY A 103 -7.68 -8.27 -4.35
C GLY A 103 -8.17 -7.14 -5.25
N GLY A 104 -7.42 -6.82 -6.32
CA GLY A 104 -7.77 -5.83 -7.32
C GLY A 104 -8.06 -6.41 -8.70
N SER A 105 -8.62 -5.59 -9.58
CA SER A 105 -8.70 -5.86 -11.01
C SER A 105 -7.30 -5.87 -11.63
N GLY A 106 -7.05 -6.79 -12.55
CA GLY A 106 -5.81 -6.79 -13.34
C GLY A 106 -5.72 -5.60 -14.30
N LYS A 107 -6.82 -4.88 -14.54
CA LYS A 107 -6.90 -3.72 -15.43
C LYS A 107 -6.75 -2.43 -14.63
N PHE A 108 -5.51 -1.99 -14.45
CA PHE A 108 -5.17 -0.75 -13.73
C PHE A 108 -4.07 0.01 -14.47
N VAL A 109 -4.00 1.32 -14.24
CA VAL A 109 -2.91 2.19 -14.71
C VAL A 109 -2.13 2.63 -13.48
N GLY A 110 -0.89 2.16 -13.33
CA GLY A 110 -0.02 2.52 -12.22
C GLY A 110 0.82 1.37 -11.67
N LEU A 111 1.09 1.43 -10.38
CA LEU A 111 1.98 0.53 -9.65
C LEU A 111 1.24 -0.22 -8.54
N MET A 112 1.66 -1.45 -8.31
CA MET A 112 1.30 -2.26 -7.16
C MET A 112 2.58 -2.79 -6.54
N ALA A 113 2.67 -2.71 -5.22
CA ALA A 113 3.73 -3.36 -4.46
C ALA A 113 3.10 -4.09 -3.27
N GLY A 114 3.60 -5.27 -2.94
CA GLY A 114 3.04 -6.03 -1.84
C GLY A 114 3.96 -7.11 -1.30
N ILE A 115 3.50 -7.69 -0.20
CA ILE A 115 4.11 -8.85 0.43
C ILE A 115 3.09 -9.98 0.35
N GLU A 116 3.50 -11.10 -0.24
CA GLU A 116 2.73 -12.32 -0.34
C GLU A 116 3.27 -13.39 0.60
N PHE A 117 2.36 -14.13 1.22
CA PHE A 117 2.64 -15.23 2.13
C PHE A 117 2.08 -16.50 1.48
N LEU A 118 2.98 -17.36 1.00
CA LEU A 118 2.65 -18.58 0.26
C LEU A 118 3.09 -19.80 1.08
N GLY A 119 2.23 -20.23 1.99
CA GLY A 119 2.51 -21.35 2.90
C GLY A 119 3.68 -21.07 3.86
N LYS A 120 4.92 -21.33 3.42
CA LYS A 120 6.15 -21.14 4.22
C LYS A 120 7.09 -20.06 3.66
N SER A 121 6.81 -19.48 2.50
CA SER A 121 7.61 -18.40 1.92
C SER A 121 6.93 -17.05 2.07
N VAL A 122 7.75 -16.01 2.04
CA VAL A 122 7.34 -14.61 1.96
C VAL A 122 7.99 -14.02 0.72
N ASP A 123 7.18 -13.51 -0.19
CA ASP A 123 7.63 -12.94 -1.45
C ASP A 123 7.26 -11.46 -1.53
N LEU A 124 8.18 -10.66 -2.09
CA LEU A 124 7.89 -9.29 -2.47
C LEU A 124 7.40 -9.27 -3.91
N VAL A 125 6.23 -8.69 -4.14
CA VAL A 125 5.58 -8.65 -5.45
C VAL A 125 5.47 -7.21 -5.92
N LEU A 126 5.83 -6.99 -7.18
CA LEU A 126 5.73 -5.71 -7.86
C LEU A 126 4.94 -5.90 -9.14
N GLY A 127 3.98 -5.01 -9.38
CA GLY A 127 3.17 -4.96 -10.58
C GLY A 127 3.17 -3.56 -11.17
N HIS A 128 3.19 -3.49 -12.49
CA HIS A 128 2.96 -2.25 -13.23
C HIS A 128 2.05 -2.57 -14.41
N ASN A 129 0.98 -1.80 -14.60
CA ASN A 129 0.11 -1.94 -15.76
C ASN A 129 -0.25 -0.56 -16.33
N LYS A 130 -0.58 -0.53 -17.63
CA LYS A 130 -0.98 0.63 -18.43
C LYS A 130 -2.47 0.61 -18.81
N GLY A 131 -3.27 -0.28 -18.21
CA GLY A 131 -4.72 -0.34 -18.38
C GLY A 131 -5.23 -1.42 -19.35
N ASP A 132 -4.34 -2.23 -19.93
CA ASP A 132 -4.69 -3.33 -20.84
C ASP A 132 -4.96 -4.66 -20.11
#